data_AF-A0A9W9AJL3-F1
#
_entry.id   AF-A0A9W9AJL3-F1
#
_cell.length_a   1.000
_cell.length_b   1.000
_cell.length_c   1.000
_cell.angle_alpha   90.00
_cell.angle_beta   90.00
_cell.angle_gamma   90.00
#
_symmetry.space_group_name_H-M   'P 1'
#
loop_
_entity.id
_entity.type
_entity.pdbx_description
1 polymer ?
#
loop_
_entity_poly.entity_id
_entity_poly.type
_entity_poly.pdbx_seq_one_letter_code
_entity_poly.pdbx_strand_id
1 'polypeptide(L)'
;PNLYLNLARLLAITSYTMLFPGNMSLVPLDLSMTNVVSSARRNVSVVTSNGQVVYPPAPLSPMLIPRDHPCWCTERFTFSNSRESNWIYCSTQFWLDSYGDVGGINATIEDGVEEPEFHDVSAVCRPTQRLALIINSVQAKIHQRLSSRLKAEMCDSSMKKLVTSGSPQMKQEKQRGRWLKQFCHQASLPYSTLP
;
A
#
# COMPACT_ATOMS: atom_id res chain seq x y z
N PRO A 1 -4.67 13.53 -2.56
CA PRO A 1 -5.80 13.49 -3.52
C PRO A 1 -5.94 12.11 -4.16
N ASN A 2 -6.90 11.33 -3.67
CA ASN A 2 -7.17 9.95 -4.12
C ASN A 2 -8.22 9.91 -5.23
N LEU A 3 -8.97 11.00 -5.45
CA LEU A 3 -9.93 11.14 -6.55
C LEU A 3 -9.25 10.95 -7.92
N TYR A 4 -8.10 11.58 -8.15
CA TYR A 4 -7.38 11.43 -9.43
C TYR A 4 -6.92 9.99 -9.67
N LEU A 5 -6.52 9.27 -8.61
CA LEU A 5 -6.12 7.87 -8.71
C LEU A 5 -7.32 6.98 -9.10
N ASN A 6 -8.48 7.26 -8.51
CA ASN A 6 -9.72 6.58 -8.81
C ASN A 6 -10.21 6.87 -10.25
N LEU A 7 -10.16 8.13 -10.68
CA LEU A 7 -10.52 8.52 -12.04
C LEU A 7 -9.58 7.91 -13.08
N ALA A 8 -8.26 7.89 -12.81
CA ALA A 8 -7.28 7.26 -13.68
C ALA A 8 -7.60 5.76 -13.90
N ARG A 9 -8.08 5.07 -12.86
CA ARG A 9 -8.54 3.67 -12.99
C ARG A 9 -9.82 3.56 -13.81
N LEU A 10 -10.82 4.39 -13.53
CA LEU A 10 -12.10 4.35 -14.24
C LEU A 10 -11.96 4.64 -15.74
N LEU A 11 -11.03 5.52 -16.09
CA LEU A 11 -10.76 5.94 -17.46
C LEU A 11 -9.64 5.12 -18.13
N ALA A 12 -9.09 4.11 -17.45
CA ALA A 12 -8.03 3.29 -18.02
C ALA A 12 -8.57 2.40 -19.15
N ILE A 13 -7.94 2.50 -20.31
CA ILE A 13 -8.23 1.66 -21.48
C ILE A 13 -7.76 0.22 -21.23
N THR A 14 -6.67 0.07 -20.47
CA THR A 14 -6.03 -1.21 -20.16
C THR A 14 -6.71 -1.97 -19.03
N SER A 15 -6.50 -3.28 -18.96
CA SER A 15 -7.00 -4.15 -17.89
C SER A 15 -6.35 -3.91 -16.53
N TYR A 16 -5.19 -3.23 -16.51
CA TYR A 16 -4.48 -2.81 -15.30
C TYR A 16 -4.13 -1.34 -15.38
N THR A 17 -4.07 -0.69 -14.22
CA THR A 17 -3.62 0.69 -14.07
C THR A 17 -2.45 0.71 -13.10
N MET A 18 -1.33 1.31 -13.50
CA MET A 18 -0.21 1.57 -12.59
C MET A 18 -0.39 2.95 -11.97
N LEU A 19 -0.36 3.00 -10.64
CA LEU A 19 -0.50 4.22 -9.85
C LEU A 19 0.84 4.62 -9.27
N PHE A 20 1.24 5.86 -9.55
CA PHE A 20 2.47 6.47 -9.04
C PHE A 20 2.15 7.51 -7.97
N PRO A 21 2.53 7.24 -6.72
CA PRO A 21 2.24 8.14 -5.61
C PRO A 21 3.29 9.24 -5.43
N GLY A 22 4.30 9.33 -6.29
CA GLY A 22 5.38 10.32 -6.20
C GLY A 22 5.67 11.02 -7.53
N ASN A 23 6.86 11.60 -7.63
CA ASN A 23 7.42 12.04 -8.90
C ASN A 23 7.85 10.80 -9.71
N MET A 24 7.51 10.76 -11.01
CA MET A 24 7.88 9.66 -11.89
C MET A 24 9.39 9.53 -12.07
N SER A 25 10.16 10.60 -11.82
CA SER A 25 11.63 10.56 -11.83
C SER A 25 12.24 9.63 -10.76
N LEU A 26 11.48 9.25 -9.74
CA LEU A 26 11.92 8.30 -8.70
C LEU A 26 11.70 6.84 -9.10
N VAL A 27 11.07 6.63 -10.24
CA VAL A 27 10.78 5.30 -10.78
C VAL A 27 11.83 5.04 -11.87
N PRO A 28 12.52 3.90 -11.85
CA PRO A 28 13.45 3.56 -12.92
C PRO A 28 12.75 3.66 -14.28
N LEU A 29 13.29 4.50 -15.17
CA LEU A 29 12.75 4.76 -16.51
C LEU A 29 12.72 3.50 -17.39
N ASP A 30 13.53 2.50 -17.03
CA ASP A 30 13.71 1.24 -17.76
C ASP A 30 12.79 0.11 -17.27
N LEU A 31 11.73 0.43 -16.53
CA LEU A 31 10.64 -0.51 -16.27
C LEU A 31 10.02 -0.93 -17.60
N SER A 32 10.43 -2.09 -18.11
CA SER A 32 9.75 -2.77 -19.20
C SER A 32 8.32 -3.10 -18.75
N MET A 33 7.38 -2.20 -19.09
CA MET A 33 5.97 -2.31 -18.68
C MET A 33 5.35 -3.62 -19.14
N THR A 34 5.86 -4.20 -20.23
CA THR A 34 5.53 -5.55 -20.70
C THR A 34 5.88 -6.63 -19.68
N ASN A 35 7.07 -6.60 -19.08
CA ASN A 35 7.48 -7.58 -18.07
C ASN A 35 6.71 -7.40 -16.76
N VAL A 36 6.42 -6.15 -16.40
CA VAL A 36 5.59 -5.82 -15.23
C VAL A 36 4.19 -6.41 -15.39
N VAL A 37 3.53 -6.17 -16.53
CA VAL A 37 2.16 -6.66 -16.77
C VAL A 37 2.12 -8.19 -16.92
N SER A 38 3.14 -8.81 -17.51
CA SER A 38 3.22 -10.28 -17.59
C SER A 38 3.47 -10.94 -16.24
N SER A 39 4.22 -10.27 -15.35
CA SER A 39 4.50 -10.73 -13.98
C SER A 39 3.34 -10.47 -13.03
N ALA A 40 2.48 -9.51 -13.38
CA ALA A 40 1.28 -9.20 -12.63
C ALA A 40 0.32 -10.38 -12.66
N ARG A 41 0.06 -10.92 -11.47
CA ARG A 41 -1.06 -11.85 -11.28
C ARG A 41 -2.37 -11.07 -11.42
N ARG A 42 -3.52 -11.76 -11.51
CA ARG A 42 -4.88 -11.14 -11.53
C ARG A 42 -5.25 -10.36 -10.25
N ASN A 43 -4.26 -10.00 -9.44
CA ASN A 43 -4.36 -9.38 -8.13
C ASN A 43 -3.59 -8.06 -8.13
N VAL A 44 -3.79 -7.28 -7.06
CA VAL A 44 -3.01 -6.07 -6.83
C VAL A 44 -1.53 -6.44 -6.67
N SER A 45 -0.65 -5.65 -7.27
CA SER A 45 0.80 -5.85 -7.16
C SER A 45 1.51 -4.56 -6.79
N VAL A 46 2.57 -4.66 -5.98
CA VAL A 46 3.44 -3.55 -5.58
C VAL A 46 4.76 -3.68 -6.32
N VAL A 47 5.22 -2.59 -6.90
CA VAL A 47 6.54 -2.55 -7.56
C VAL A 47 7.60 -2.32 -6.49
N THR A 48 8.54 -3.26 -6.35
CA THR A 48 9.63 -3.22 -5.37
C THR A 48 10.96 -3.60 -6.01
N SER A 49 12.08 -3.24 -5.39
CA SER A 49 13.42 -3.52 -5.92
C SER A 49 13.85 -4.99 -5.82
N ASN A 50 13.11 -5.83 -5.10
CA ASN A 50 13.45 -7.23 -4.89
C ASN A 50 12.27 -8.17 -5.17
N GLY A 51 11.15 -7.64 -5.66
CA GLY A 51 9.90 -8.38 -5.86
C GLY A 51 9.26 -8.91 -4.57
N GLN A 52 9.83 -8.64 -3.39
CA GLN A 52 9.21 -8.98 -2.11
C GLN A 52 8.34 -7.82 -1.65
N VAL A 53 7.15 -8.15 -1.13
CA VAL A 53 6.27 -7.15 -0.54
C VAL A 53 6.10 -7.45 0.93
N VAL A 54 6.48 -6.48 1.75
CA VAL A 54 6.25 -6.49 3.19
C VAL A 54 5.13 -5.50 3.50
N TYR A 55 4.28 -5.84 4.47
CA TYR A 55 3.29 -4.92 4.99
C TYR A 55 3.87 -4.10 6.16
N PRO A 56 3.61 -2.78 6.23
CA PRO A 56 3.00 -1.96 5.19
C PRO A 56 3.92 -1.81 3.97
N PRO A 57 3.37 -1.67 2.74
CA PRO A 57 4.19 -1.39 1.56
C PRO A 57 5.04 -0.15 1.78
N ALA A 58 6.23 -0.13 1.17
CA ALA A 58 7.14 0.99 1.35
C ALA A 58 6.47 2.32 0.93
N PRO A 59 6.77 3.43 1.62
CA PRO A 59 6.21 4.73 1.28
C PRO A 59 6.45 5.03 -0.19
N LEU A 60 5.43 5.55 -0.85
CA LEU A 60 5.48 5.90 -2.27
C LEU A 60 5.78 4.75 -3.26
N SER A 61 5.72 3.48 -2.84
CA SER A 61 5.84 2.37 -3.79
C SER A 61 4.73 2.40 -4.84
N PRO A 62 5.04 2.32 -6.14
CA PRO A 62 4.03 2.21 -7.18
C PRO A 62 3.21 0.93 -7.02
N MET A 63 1.93 1.00 -7.41
CA MET A 63 1.03 -0.15 -7.36
C MET A 63 0.39 -0.38 -8.73
N LEU A 64 0.43 -1.62 -9.18
CA LEU A 64 -0.31 -2.08 -10.34
C LEU A 64 -1.62 -2.72 -9.87
N ILE A 65 -2.74 -2.17 -10.31
CA ILE A 65 -4.08 -2.56 -9.82
C ILE A 65 -4.94 -2.97 -11.01
N PRO A 66 -5.64 -4.12 -10.95
CA PRO A 66 -6.63 -4.47 -11.96
C PRO A 66 -7.68 -3.36 -12.09
N ARG A 67 -8.04 -2.99 -13.31
CA ARG A 67 -9.03 -1.93 -13.56
C ARG A 67 -10.32 -2.19 -12.79
N ASP A 68 -10.81 -3.41 -12.89
CA ASP A 68 -12.10 -3.85 -12.33
C ASP A 68 -11.99 -4.28 -10.84
N HIS A 69 -10.87 -3.98 -10.17
CA HIS A 69 -10.70 -4.29 -8.75
C HIS A 69 -11.71 -3.50 -7.88
N PRO A 70 -12.45 -4.14 -6.97
CA PRO A 70 -13.60 -3.53 -6.28
C PRO A 70 -13.23 -2.44 -5.25
N CYS A 71 -11.99 -2.46 -4.73
CA CYS A 71 -11.51 -1.43 -3.80
C CYS A 71 -11.27 -0.08 -4.48
N TRP A 72 -11.69 1.01 -3.84
CA TRP A 72 -11.43 2.40 -4.23
C TRP A 72 -10.66 3.11 -3.12
N CYS A 73 -9.70 3.97 -3.47
CA CYS A 73 -9.01 4.75 -2.45
C CYS A 73 -9.87 5.92 -2.02
N THR A 74 -10.43 5.81 -0.83
CA THR A 74 -11.27 6.88 -0.28
C THR A 74 -10.43 8.12 -0.07
N GLU A 75 -10.93 9.28 -0.51
CA GLU A 75 -10.34 10.55 -0.11
C GLU A 75 -10.55 10.70 1.39
N ARG A 76 -9.47 10.93 2.13
CA ARG A 76 -9.57 11.25 3.54
C ARG A 76 -8.90 12.58 3.78
N PHE A 77 -9.64 13.44 4.47
CA PHE A 77 -9.11 14.62 5.12
C PHE A 77 -8.31 14.15 6.35
N THR A 78 -7.19 13.46 6.12
CA THR A 78 -6.29 13.13 7.21
C THR A 78 -5.56 14.39 7.64
N PHE A 79 -5.34 14.56 8.94
CA PHE A 79 -4.58 15.69 9.49
C PHE A 79 -3.11 15.70 9.06
N SER A 80 -2.65 14.68 8.33
CA SER A 80 -1.34 14.68 7.68
C SER A 80 -1.48 15.14 6.24
N ASN A 81 -0.94 16.32 5.94
CA ASN A 81 -0.90 16.86 4.58
C ASN A 81 0.19 16.22 3.70
N SER A 82 0.85 15.14 4.16
CA SER A 82 1.88 14.43 3.40
C SER A 82 1.25 13.46 2.40
N ARG A 83 1.83 13.40 1.20
CA ARG A 83 1.38 12.52 0.12
C ARG A 83 1.64 11.05 0.48
N GLU A 84 2.76 10.81 1.16
CA GLU A 84 3.24 9.51 1.64
C GLU A 84 2.22 8.87 2.60
N SER A 85 1.74 9.62 3.59
CA SER A 85 0.79 9.10 4.56
C SER A 85 -0.54 8.76 3.90
N ASN A 86 -1.03 9.64 3.02
CA ASN A 86 -2.25 9.36 2.23
C ASN A 86 -2.08 8.11 1.34
N TRP A 87 -0.91 7.91 0.76
CA TRP A 87 -0.61 6.73 -0.04
C TRP A 87 -0.58 5.45 0.79
N ILE A 88 0.09 5.46 1.95
CA ILE A 88 0.14 4.30 2.86
C ILE A 88 -1.27 3.87 3.27
N TYR A 89 -2.19 4.81 3.48
CA TYR A 89 -3.59 4.48 3.75
C TYR A 89 -4.28 3.81 2.56
N CYS A 90 -4.13 4.39 1.37
CA CYS A 90 -4.68 3.84 0.12
C CYS A 90 -4.15 2.42 -0.17
N SER A 91 -2.83 2.21 -0.07
CA SER A 91 -2.20 0.90 -0.30
C SER A 91 -2.61 -0.14 0.76
N THR A 92 -2.76 0.28 2.01
CA THR A 92 -3.27 -0.57 3.10
C THR A 92 -4.70 -1.04 2.83
N GLN A 93 -5.55 -0.17 2.25
CA GLN A 93 -6.93 -0.52 1.90
C GLN A 93 -6.96 -1.62 0.83
N PHE A 94 -6.11 -1.52 -0.19
CA PHE A 94 -5.95 -2.59 -1.19
C PHE A 94 -5.43 -3.90 -0.59
N TRP A 95 -4.46 -3.82 0.33
CA TRP A 95 -3.91 -4.98 1.02
C TRP A 95 -4.99 -5.73 1.81
N LEU A 96 -5.83 -5.00 2.54
CA LEU A 96 -6.94 -5.55 3.31
C LEU A 96 -8.03 -6.17 2.43
N ASP A 97 -8.43 -5.47 1.36
CA ASP A 97 -9.45 -5.96 0.42
C ASP A 97 -8.97 -7.19 -0.36
N SER A 98 -7.65 -7.31 -0.58
CA SER A 98 -7.00 -8.48 -1.19
C SER A 98 -6.67 -9.58 -0.17
N TYR A 99 -6.98 -9.41 1.12
CA TYR A 99 -6.62 -10.37 2.19
C TYR A 99 -5.11 -10.71 2.23
N GLY A 100 -4.25 -9.74 1.93
CA GLY A 100 -2.81 -9.92 1.85
C GLY A 100 -2.30 -10.65 0.60
N ASP A 101 -3.18 -10.99 -0.35
CA ASP A 101 -2.82 -11.53 -1.67
C ASP A 101 -2.37 -10.40 -2.59
N VAL A 102 -1.26 -9.77 -2.22
CA VAL A 102 -0.63 -8.69 -2.97
C VAL A 102 0.71 -9.19 -3.49
N GLY A 103 0.86 -9.21 -4.82
CA GLY A 103 2.09 -9.66 -5.48
C GLY A 103 3.18 -8.59 -5.43
N GLY A 104 4.44 -9.00 -5.45
CA GLY A 104 5.56 -8.10 -5.69
C GLY A 104 6.06 -8.24 -7.10
N ILE A 105 6.30 -7.11 -7.75
CA ILE A 105 6.93 -7.05 -9.07
C ILE A 105 8.33 -6.53 -8.86
N ASN A 106 9.32 -7.33 -9.25
CA ASN A 106 10.70 -6.91 -9.18
C ASN A 106 10.97 -5.86 -10.27
N ALA A 107 11.45 -4.70 -9.86
CA ALA A 107 11.84 -3.60 -10.74
C ALA A 107 13.32 -3.63 -11.12
N THR A 108 14.16 -4.49 -10.50
CA THR A 108 15.57 -4.56 -10.87
C THR A 108 15.74 -5.25 -12.22
N ILE A 109 16.53 -4.57 -13.05
CA ILE A 109 16.92 -4.99 -14.39
C ILE A 109 17.94 -6.11 -14.22
N GLU A 110 17.62 -7.32 -14.66
CA GLU A 110 18.66 -8.30 -15.01
C GLU A 110 19.20 -7.91 -16.39
N ASP A 111 20.18 -7.01 -16.42
CA ASP A 111 21.10 -6.91 -17.56
C ASP A 111 22.48 -6.58 -16.99
N GLY A 112 23.39 -7.55 -17.13
CA GLY A 112 24.72 -7.54 -16.56
C GLY A 112 25.63 -6.50 -17.22
N VAL A 113 25.48 -5.24 -16.85
CA VAL A 113 26.46 -4.18 -17.11
C VAL A 113 26.84 -3.57 -15.77
N GLU A 114 28.11 -3.70 -15.40
CA GLU A 114 28.70 -3.16 -14.17
C GLU A 114 28.34 -1.66 -14.04
N GLU A 115 27.75 -1.32 -12.89
CA GLU A 115 27.35 0.03 -12.52
C GLU A 115 28.55 1.01 -12.54
N PRO A 116 28.34 2.27 -12.95
CA PRO A 116 29.11 3.38 -12.39
C PRO A 116 28.69 3.61 -10.94
N GLU A 117 29.66 3.73 -10.03
CA GLU A 117 29.48 4.06 -8.61
C GLU A 117 28.50 5.23 -8.41
N PHE A 118 27.23 4.93 -8.15
CA PHE A 118 26.27 5.92 -7.68
C PHE A 118 26.30 5.97 -6.16
N HIS A 119 26.76 7.10 -5.64
CA HIS A 119 26.76 7.41 -4.23
C HIS A 119 25.39 7.21 -3.59
N ASP A 120 25.42 6.49 -2.48
CA ASP A 120 24.41 6.31 -1.45
C ASP A 120 23.40 7.47 -1.32
N VAL A 121 22.21 7.30 -1.90
CA VAL A 121 21.03 8.17 -1.66
C VAL A 121 20.14 7.61 -0.54
N SER A 122 20.65 6.68 0.30
CA SER A 122 19.95 6.22 1.51
C SER A 122 20.04 7.20 2.70
N ALA A 123 20.39 8.46 2.43
CA ALA A 123 20.17 9.59 3.31
C ALA A 123 19.54 10.70 2.44
N VAL A 124 18.35 11.25 2.68
CA VAL A 124 17.91 11.88 3.92
C VAL A 124 16.38 12.02 3.84
N CYS A 125 15.66 11.22 4.63
CA CYS A 125 14.47 11.72 5.30
C CYS A 125 14.65 11.39 6.79
N ARG A 126 15.76 11.87 7.37
CA ARG A 126 15.90 11.95 8.82
C ARG A 126 15.09 13.17 9.26
N PRO A 127 14.03 13.00 10.07
CA PRO A 127 13.37 14.16 10.64
C PRO A 127 14.40 14.89 11.50
N THR A 128 14.60 16.18 11.23
CA THR A 128 15.49 17.05 11.99
C THR A 128 15.00 17.09 13.44
N GLN A 129 15.60 16.25 14.29
CA GLN A 129 15.37 16.21 15.71
C GLN A 129 15.87 17.52 16.31
N ARG A 130 14.97 18.43 16.71
CA ARG A 130 14.98 19.11 18.03
C ARG A 130 14.02 20.29 18.21
N LEU A 131 13.31 20.77 17.17
CA LEU A 131 12.35 21.88 17.33
C LEU A 131 10.87 21.48 17.26
N ALA A 132 10.56 20.20 17.03
CA ALA A 132 9.21 19.69 16.78
C ALA A 132 8.69 18.75 17.88
N LEU A 133 9.03 18.97 19.16
CA LEU A 133 8.79 17.97 20.22
C LEU A 133 7.54 18.19 21.09
N ILE A 134 6.92 19.38 21.10
CA ILE A 134 5.82 19.66 22.05
C ILE A 134 4.45 19.77 21.35
N ILE A 135 4.34 20.53 20.25
CA ILE A 135 3.09 20.63 19.45
C ILE A 135 2.77 19.28 18.75
N ASN A 136 3.80 18.47 18.48
CA ASN A 136 3.66 17.16 17.84
C ASN A 136 3.13 16.06 18.74
N SER A 137 3.12 16.20 20.08
CA SER A 137 2.70 15.08 20.95
C SER A 137 1.18 14.87 20.92
N VAL A 138 0.39 15.95 20.92
CA VAL A 138 -1.08 15.89 20.83
C VAL A 138 -1.48 15.51 19.42
N GLN A 139 -0.87 16.12 18.39
CA GLN A 139 -1.15 15.76 17.00
C GLN A 139 -0.74 14.32 16.67
N ALA A 140 0.39 13.83 17.19
CA ALA A 140 0.78 12.43 17.05
C ALA A 140 -0.15 11.49 17.81
N LYS A 141 -0.59 11.83 19.03
CA LYS A 141 -1.60 11.05 19.78
C LYS A 141 -2.95 11.02 19.07
N ILE A 142 -3.40 12.15 18.55
CA ILE A 142 -4.63 12.25 17.74
C ILE A 142 -4.47 11.41 16.48
N HIS A 143 -3.37 11.57 15.74
CA HIS A 143 -3.08 10.79 14.54
C HIS A 143 -3.02 9.30 14.83
N GLN A 144 -2.36 8.88 15.92
CA GLN A 144 -2.29 7.49 16.35
C GLN A 144 -3.68 6.93 16.69
N ARG A 145 -4.51 7.68 17.43
CA ARG A 145 -5.90 7.28 17.77
C ARG A 145 -6.79 7.20 16.54
N LEU A 146 -6.68 8.16 15.63
CA LEU A 146 -7.45 8.16 14.38
C LEU A 146 -6.99 7.04 13.45
N SER A 147 -5.68 6.79 13.36
CA SER A 147 -5.11 5.70 12.58
C SER A 147 -5.51 4.33 13.13
N SER A 148 -5.49 4.13 14.45
CA SER A 148 -5.93 2.88 15.07
C SER A 148 -7.43 2.66 14.89
N ARG A 149 -8.25 3.69 15.12
CA ARG A 149 -9.70 3.64 14.88
C ARG A 149 -10.01 3.33 13.41
N LEU A 150 -9.31 3.98 12.49
CA LEU A 150 -9.43 3.73 11.06
C LEU A 150 -9.09 2.28 10.72
N LYS A 151 -7.96 1.75 11.19
CA LYS A 151 -7.60 0.35 10.98
C LYS A 151 -8.68 -0.59 11.52
N ALA A 152 -9.23 -0.31 12.70
CA ALA A 152 -10.32 -1.09 13.27
C ALA A 152 -11.59 -1.03 12.39
N GLU A 153 -11.98 0.14 11.91
CA GLU A 153 -13.12 0.32 11.00
C GLU A 153 -12.92 -0.39 9.65
N MET A 154 -11.71 -0.35 9.08
CA MET A 154 -11.40 -1.09 7.85
C MET A 154 -11.46 -2.61 8.08
N CYS A 155 -10.95 -3.07 9.21
CA CYS A 155 -11.01 -4.47 9.61
C CYS A 155 -12.44 -4.96 9.81
N ASP A 156 -13.27 -4.19 10.51
CA ASP A 156 -14.69 -4.48 10.71
C ASP A 156 -15.44 -4.49 9.37
N SER A 157 -15.21 -3.49 8.52
CA SER A 157 -15.83 -3.41 7.20
C SER A 157 -15.42 -4.58 6.29
N SER A 158 -14.14 -4.97 6.31
CA SER A 158 -13.62 -6.13 5.56
C SER A 158 -14.21 -7.45 6.08
N MET A 159 -14.41 -7.57 7.40
CA MET A 159 -15.04 -8.74 8.01
C MET A 159 -16.52 -8.83 7.62
N LYS A 160 -17.25 -7.72 7.68
CA LYS A 160 -18.65 -7.64 7.26
C LYS A 160 -18.81 -8.04 5.79
N LYS A 161 -17.96 -7.50 4.90
CA LYS A 161 -17.92 -7.87 3.48
C LYS A 161 -17.74 -9.38 3.29
N LEU A 162 -16.81 -9.98 4.03
CA LEU A 162 -16.55 -11.42 3.97
C LEU A 162 -17.79 -12.23 4.38
N VAL A 163 -18.49 -11.82 5.43
CA VAL A 163 -19.72 -12.50 5.88
C VAL A 163 -20.86 -12.35 4.87
N THR A 164 -20.99 -11.18 4.25
CA THR A 164 -22.06 -10.91 3.27
C THR A 164 -21.80 -11.53 1.89
N SER A 165 -20.55 -11.82 1.54
CA SER A 165 -20.18 -12.29 0.20
C SER A 165 -20.70 -13.69 -0.15
N GLY A 166 -21.14 -14.48 0.84
CA GLY A 166 -21.92 -15.72 0.65
C GLY A 166 -21.39 -16.69 -0.42
N SER A 167 -20.07 -16.80 -0.62
CA SER A 167 -19.52 -17.61 -1.71
C SER A 167 -19.63 -19.10 -1.37
N PRO A 168 -19.97 -19.96 -2.35
CA PRO A 168 -20.04 -21.42 -2.15
C PRO A 168 -18.68 -22.05 -1.75
N GLN A 169 -17.57 -21.32 -1.79
CA GLN A 169 -16.26 -21.80 -1.35
C GLN A 169 -16.00 -21.60 0.15
N MET A 170 -16.79 -22.27 1.00
CA MET A 170 -16.70 -22.16 2.47
C MET A 170 -15.28 -22.37 3.05
N LYS A 171 -14.45 -23.21 2.44
CA LYS A 171 -13.07 -23.47 2.92
C LYS A 171 -12.16 -22.25 2.73
N GLN A 172 -12.22 -21.60 1.56
CA GLN A 172 -11.38 -20.44 1.25
C GLN A 172 -11.81 -19.23 2.09
N GLU A 173 -13.12 -19.03 2.26
CA GLU A 173 -13.65 -17.95 3.11
C GLU A 173 -13.25 -18.12 4.57
N LYS A 174 -13.29 -19.35 5.12
CA LYS A 174 -12.83 -19.61 6.49
C LYS A 174 -11.34 -19.33 6.67
N GLN A 175 -10.52 -19.58 5.66
CA GLN A 175 -9.10 -19.23 5.68
C GLN A 175 -8.90 -17.71 5.65
N ARG A 176 -9.59 -17.00 4.75
CA ARG A 176 -9.58 -15.53 4.66
C ARG A 176 -10.04 -14.87 5.96
N GLY A 177 -11.10 -15.39 6.58
CA GLY A 177 -11.61 -14.89 7.86
C GLY A 177 -10.61 -15.08 9.00
N ARG A 178 -9.90 -16.22 9.04
CA ARG A 178 -8.83 -16.45 10.04
C ARG A 178 -7.65 -15.49 9.82
N TRP A 179 -7.21 -15.35 8.57
CA TRP A 179 -6.14 -14.40 8.23
C TRP A 179 -6.52 -12.97 8.63
N LEU A 180 -7.73 -12.52 8.26
CA LEU A 180 -8.17 -11.16 8.54
C LEU A 180 -8.26 -10.91 10.06
N LYS A 181 -8.78 -11.87 10.84
CA LYS A 181 -8.80 -11.76 12.32
C LYS A 181 -7.38 -11.61 12.88
N GLN A 182 -6.45 -12.45 12.45
CA GLN A 182 -5.07 -12.41 12.93
C GLN A 182 -4.37 -11.10 12.55
N PHE A 183 -4.50 -10.68 11.29
CA PHE A 183 -3.94 -9.43 10.81
C PHE A 183 -4.50 -8.22 11.56
N CYS A 184 -5.82 -8.14 11.70
CA CYS A 184 -6.48 -7.04 12.39
C CYS A 184 -6.11 -6.97 13.87
N HIS A 185 -5.94 -8.12 14.52
CA HIS A 185 -5.41 -8.18 15.88
C HIS A 185 -4.00 -7.58 15.94
N GLN A 186 -3.09 -8.00 15.06
CA GLN A 186 -1.72 -7.47 15.00
C GLN A 186 -1.66 -5.97 14.66
N ALA A 187 -2.46 -5.52 13.68
CA ALA A 187 -2.47 -4.14 13.21
C ALA A 187 -3.09 -3.15 14.23
N SER A 188 -3.87 -3.67 15.18
CA SER A 188 -4.45 -2.88 16.29
C SER A 188 -3.49 -2.67 17.46
N LEU A 189 -2.39 -3.44 17.52
CA LEU A 189 -1.37 -3.26 18.55
C LEU A 189 -0.56 -1.98 18.27
N PRO A 190 -0.25 -1.18 19.29
CA PRO A 190 0.60 -0.01 19.13
C PRO A 190 2.01 -0.45 18.67
N TYR A 191 2.61 0.31 17.74
CA TYR A 191 3.96 0.02 17.20
C TYR A 191 5.04 -0.12 18.29
N SER A 192 4.80 0.39 19.49
CA SER A 192 5.70 0.29 20.65
C SER A 192 5.74 -1.08 21.34
N THR A 193 5.01 -2.08 20.84
CA THR A 193 4.98 -3.44 21.41
C THR A 193 5.41 -4.54 20.44
N LEU A 194 5.95 -4.19 19.27
CA LEU A 194 6.61 -5.16 18.38
C LEU A 194 8.06 -5.31 18.86
N PRO A 195 8.54 -6.55 19.09
CA PRO A 195 9.90 -6.82 19.55
C PRO A 195 10.97 -6.38 18.55
#